data_AF-A0A9P3C369-F1
#
_entry.id   AF-A0A9P3C369-F1
#
_cell.length_a   1.000
_cell.length_b   1.000
_cell.length_c   1.000
_cell.angle_alpha   90.00
_cell.angle_beta   90.00
_cell.angle_gamma   90.00
#
_symmetry.space_group_name_H-M   'P 1'
#
loop_
_entity.id
_entity.type
_entity.pdbx_description
1 polymer ?
#
loop_
_entity_poly.entity_id
_entity_poly.type
_entity_poly.pdbx_seq_one_letter_code
_entity_poly.pdbx_strand_id
1 'polypeptide(L)'
;MEMEIQKGILGFFQHGSRGYKARLKIWEPDFSDFGDKFQPCHGAPMMAPIYHASSAGLRQRVRLLLDEKADINEQGGRYSNALQVASYGGHSEIVYLLLERGADVNAQGGEYANALGAASATGHRETLELLN
;
A
#
# COMPACT_ATOMS: atom_id res chain seq x y z
N MET A 1 9.20 -19.66 -16.38
CA MET A 1 10.43 -19.11 -15.77
C MET A 1 10.18 -17.76 -15.10
N GLU A 2 9.52 -16.80 -15.77
CA GLU A 2 9.12 -15.52 -15.16
C GLU A 2 8.20 -15.69 -13.94
N MET A 3 7.23 -16.61 -13.98
CA MET A 3 6.34 -16.87 -12.83
C MET A 3 7.10 -17.34 -11.57
N GLU A 4 8.21 -18.08 -11.70
CA GLU A 4 8.97 -18.56 -10.54
C GLU A 4 9.83 -17.45 -9.93
N ILE A 5 10.37 -16.56 -10.76
CA ILE A 5 11.06 -15.34 -10.29
C ILE A 5 10.06 -14.42 -9.59
N GLN A 6 8.86 -14.25 -10.16
CA GLN A 6 7.80 -13.46 -9.56
C GLN A 6 7.37 -14.04 -8.21
N LYS A 7 7.12 -15.36 -8.11
CA LYS A 7 6.83 -16.03 -6.83
C LYS A 7 7.95 -15.90 -5.81
N GLY A 8 9.22 -15.97 -6.23
CA GLY A 8 10.37 -15.77 -5.34
C GLY A 8 10.45 -14.35 -4.78
N ILE A 9 10.24 -13.35 -5.64
CA ILE A 9 10.18 -11.93 -5.26
C ILE A 9 8.96 -11.68 -4.35
N LEU A 10 7.82 -12.27 -4.67
CA LEU A 10 6.61 -12.13 -3.87
C LEU A 10 6.74 -12.80 -2.50
N GLY A 11 7.32 -14.01 -2.45
CA GLY A 11 7.64 -14.71 -1.22
C GLY A 11 8.59 -13.90 -0.33
N PHE A 12 9.56 -13.20 -0.92
CA PHE A 12 10.43 -12.26 -0.21
C PHE A 12 9.65 -11.11 0.45
N PHE A 13 8.64 -10.56 -0.24
CA PHE A 13 7.79 -9.48 0.27
C PHE A 13 6.72 -9.96 1.26
N GLN A 14 6.14 -11.15 1.04
CA GLN A 14 5.09 -11.73 1.88
C GLN A 14 5.62 -12.33 3.19
N HIS A 15 6.82 -12.92 3.20
CA HIS A 15 7.33 -13.66 4.36
C HIS A 15 8.17 -12.82 5.34
N GLY A 16 8.18 -11.50 5.22
CA GLY A 16 8.84 -10.66 6.22
C GLY A 16 10.32 -10.98 6.46
N SER A 17 10.98 -11.50 5.44
CA SER A 17 12.33 -12.06 5.55
C SER A 17 13.32 -11.01 6.06
N ARG A 18 14.39 -11.44 6.74
CA ARG A 18 15.44 -10.52 7.25
C ARG A 18 15.98 -9.58 6.16
N GLY A 19 16.02 -10.01 4.90
CA GLY A 19 16.46 -9.17 3.78
C GLY A 19 15.49 -8.03 3.48
N TYR A 20 14.18 -8.25 3.61
CA TYR A 20 13.17 -7.21 3.42
C TYR A 20 13.23 -6.17 4.57
N LYS A 21 13.43 -6.64 5.82
CA LYS A 21 13.69 -5.76 6.99
C LYS A 21 14.95 -4.93 6.83
N ALA A 22 16.03 -5.54 6.36
CA ALA A 22 17.30 -4.85 6.12
C ALA A 22 17.16 -3.78 5.03
N ARG A 23 16.41 -4.07 3.96
CA ARG A 23 16.18 -3.12 2.86
C ARG A 23 15.37 -1.91 3.29
N LEU A 24 14.33 -2.08 4.10
CA LEU A 24 13.55 -0.97 4.67
C LEU A 24 14.45 -0.03 5.50
N LYS A 25 15.31 -0.62 6.35
CA LYS A 25 16.25 0.14 7.19
C LYS A 25 17.31 0.93 6.40
N ILE A 26 17.62 0.51 5.18
CA ILE A 26 18.62 1.16 4.31
C ILE A 26 18.01 2.31 3.50
N TRP A 27 16.74 2.21 3.09
CA TRP A 27 16.11 3.16 2.16
C TRP A 27 15.25 4.24 2.83
N GLU A 28 14.86 4.07 4.10
CA GLU A 28 14.12 5.07 4.87
C GLU A 28 14.89 5.46 6.15
N PRO A 29 15.93 6.30 6.05
CA PRO A 29 16.70 6.75 7.22
C PRO A 29 15.87 7.62 8.18
N ASP A 30 14.81 8.29 7.71
CA ASP A 30 13.91 9.12 8.55
C ASP A 30 12.95 8.28 9.43
N PHE A 31 12.90 6.95 9.23
CA PHE A 31 12.13 6.05 10.10
C PHE A 31 12.72 5.90 11.51
N SER A 32 13.88 6.50 11.80
CA SER A 32 14.48 6.55 13.13
C SER A 32 13.81 7.52 14.10
N ASP A 33 12.95 8.43 13.62
CA ASP A 33 12.37 9.49 14.48
C ASP A 33 11.20 8.99 15.36
N PHE A 34 10.74 7.76 15.16
CA PHE A 34 9.71 7.11 15.99
C PHE A 34 10.30 6.11 17.00
N GLY A 35 11.45 6.45 17.61
CA GLY A 35 12.00 5.68 18.73
C GLY A 35 10.91 5.34 19.76
N ASP A 36 10.83 4.08 20.22
CA ASP A 36 9.91 3.46 21.19
C ASP A 36 8.39 3.79 21.11
N LYS A 37 7.98 4.68 20.21
CA LYS A 37 6.62 5.21 20.03
C LYS A 37 6.04 4.87 18.66
N PHE A 38 6.78 4.15 17.82
CA PHE A 38 6.15 3.38 16.75
C PHE A 38 5.35 2.24 17.39
N GLN A 39 4.12 2.53 17.80
CA GLN A 39 3.12 1.51 18.04
C GLN A 39 2.53 1.17 16.67
N PRO A 40 2.79 -0.03 16.10
CA PRO A 40 1.96 -0.50 15.01
C PRO A 40 0.53 -0.49 15.53
N CYS A 41 -0.35 0.27 14.88
CA CYS A 41 -1.75 0.37 15.26
C CYS A 41 -2.28 -1.07 15.39
N HIS A 42 -2.59 -1.51 16.62
CA HIS A 42 -3.30 -2.75 16.90
C HIS A 42 -2.63 -4.09 16.50
N GLY A 43 -1.29 -4.20 16.58
CA GLY A 43 -0.65 -5.51 16.36
C GLY A 43 -0.76 -6.05 14.93
N ALA A 44 -0.94 -5.15 13.96
CA ALA A 44 -0.98 -5.51 12.54
C ALA A 44 0.34 -6.17 12.10
N PRO A 45 0.28 -7.25 11.29
CA PRO A 45 1.45 -7.86 10.72
C PRO A 45 2.20 -6.87 9.83
N MET A 46 3.48 -7.17 9.65
CA MET A 46 4.41 -6.53 8.75
C MET A 46 3.74 -5.98 7.48
N MET A 47 3.97 -4.70 7.17
CA MET A 47 3.29 -3.92 6.12
C MET A 47 2.93 -4.72 4.85
N ALA A 48 1.66 -4.68 4.48
CA ALA A 48 1.08 -5.44 3.37
C ALA A 48 1.85 -5.22 2.04
N PRO A 49 2.18 -6.27 1.27
CA PRO A 49 2.85 -6.13 -0.03
C PRO A 49 2.07 -5.25 -1.02
N ILE A 50 0.73 -5.30 -0.96
CA ILE A 50 -0.15 -4.50 -1.82
C ILE A 50 -0.06 -3.01 -1.48
N TYR A 51 0.16 -2.66 -0.21
CA TYR A 51 0.38 -1.27 0.21
C TYR A 51 1.66 -0.71 -0.42
N HIS A 52 2.78 -1.43 -0.36
CA HIS A 52 4.04 -0.97 -0.95
C HIS A 52 3.98 -0.90 -2.46
N ALA A 53 3.37 -1.88 -3.12
CA ALA A 53 3.18 -1.84 -4.56
C ALA A 53 2.32 -0.65 -5.00
N SER A 54 1.29 -0.31 -4.21
CA SER A 54 0.40 0.83 -4.46
C SER A 54 1.12 2.16 -4.23
N SER A 55 1.88 2.29 -3.14
CA SER A 55 2.71 3.47 -2.84
C SER A 55 3.75 3.75 -3.95
N ALA A 56 4.39 2.68 -4.43
CA ALA A 56 5.43 2.78 -5.47
C ALA A 56 4.87 2.92 -6.90
N GLY A 57 3.56 2.98 -7.12
CA GLY A 57 2.99 3.10 -8.47
C GLY A 57 3.15 1.84 -9.34
N LEU A 58 3.37 0.67 -8.73
CA LEU A 58 3.66 -0.58 -9.45
C LEU A 58 2.38 -1.34 -9.84
N ARG A 59 1.61 -0.80 -10.79
CA ARG A 59 0.31 -1.36 -11.24
C ARG A 59 0.34 -2.87 -11.51
N GLN A 60 1.32 -3.35 -12.27
CA GLN A 60 1.41 -4.79 -12.61
C GLN A 60 1.61 -5.68 -11.37
N ARG A 61 2.31 -5.18 -10.35
CA ARG A 61 2.48 -5.91 -9.08
C ARG A 61 1.22 -5.88 -8.23
N VAL A 62 0.50 -4.76 -8.20
CA VAL A 62 -0.81 -4.68 -7.54
C VAL A 62 -1.78 -5.70 -8.15
N ARG A 63 -1.84 -5.76 -9.49
CA ARG A 63 -2.66 -6.75 -10.19
C ARG A 63 -2.28 -8.19 -9.81
N LEU A 64 -0.99 -8.53 -9.86
CA LEU A 64 -0.51 -9.87 -9.52
C LEU A 64 -0.88 -10.23 -8.07
N LEU A 65 -0.70 -9.31 -7.12
CA LEU A 65 -1.05 -9.52 -5.71
C LEU A 65 -2.55 -9.78 -5.53
N LEU A 66 -3.40 -9.03 -6.22
CA LEU A 66 -4.85 -9.23 -6.18
C LEU A 66 -5.26 -10.57 -6.81
N ASP A 67 -4.62 -10.97 -7.90
CA ASP A 67 -4.87 -12.26 -8.56
C ASP A 67 -4.43 -13.43 -7.64
N GLU A 68 -3.45 -13.22 -6.77
CA GLU A 68 -3.03 -14.16 -5.72
C GLU A 68 -3.87 -14.11 -4.42
N LYS A 69 -5.02 -13.44 -4.44
CA LYS A 69 -5.93 -13.29 -3.29
C LYS A 69 -5.33 -12.50 -2.12
N ALA A 70 -4.42 -11.56 -2.38
CA ALA A 70 -4.08 -10.55 -1.37
C ALA A 70 -5.35 -9.83 -0.91
N ASP A 71 -5.44 -9.53 0.38
CA ASP A 71 -6.57 -8.77 0.92
C ASP A 71 -6.49 -7.32 0.42
N ILE A 72 -7.49 -6.92 -0.36
CA ILE A 72 -7.57 -5.61 -1.00
C ILE A 72 -7.80 -4.48 0.01
N ASN A 73 -8.46 -4.80 1.12
CA ASN A 73 -8.79 -3.86 2.18
C ASN A 73 -7.87 -4.01 3.40
N GLU A 74 -6.75 -4.74 3.24
CA GLU A 74 -5.79 -4.95 4.31
C GLU A 74 -5.34 -3.62 4.90
N GLN A 75 -5.59 -3.46 6.20
CA GLN A 75 -5.23 -2.24 6.89
C GLN A 75 -3.77 -2.29 7.36
N GLY A 76 -2.97 -1.30 6.96
CA GLY A 76 -1.58 -1.19 7.34
C GLY A 76 -0.91 0.11 6.86
N GLY A 77 0.17 0.47 7.54
CA GLY A 77 0.99 1.65 7.22
C GLY A 77 0.39 3.00 7.62
N ARG A 78 1.11 4.08 7.29
CA ARG A 78 0.76 5.46 7.68
C ARG A 78 -0.60 5.91 7.14
N TYR A 79 -0.92 5.49 5.91
CA TYR A 79 -2.15 5.83 5.22
C TYR A 79 -3.20 4.71 5.28
N SER A 80 -3.08 3.79 6.23
CA SER A 80 -4.06 2.75 6.55
C SER A 80 -4.37 1.69 5.50
N ASN A 81 -4.38 1.92 4.18
CA ASN A 81 -4.63 0.86 3.20
C ASN A 81 -4.03 1.18 1.82
N ALA A 82 -4.11 0.22 0.90
CA ALA A 82 -3.58 0.33 -0.45
C ALA A 82 -4.25 1.44 -1.28
N LEU A 83 -5.56 1.64 -1.11
CA LEU A 83 -6.32 2.64 -1.85
C LEU A 83 -5.93 4.05 -1.44
N GLN A 84 -5.85 4.32 -0.14
CA GLN A 84 -5.47 5.61 0.42
C GLN A 84 -4.03 6.01 0.03
N VAL A 85 -3.07 5.08 0.06
CA VAL A 85 -1.69 5.40 -0.36
C VAL A 85 -1.57 5.59 -1.87
N ALA A 86 -2.34 4.86 -2.68
CA ALA A 86 -2.41 5.10 -4.13
C ALA A 86 -3.03 6.47 -4.43
N SER A 87 -4.07 6.85 -3.70
CA SER A 87 -4.72 8.17 -3.80
C SER A 87 -3.81 9.30 -3.39
N TYR A 88 -3.06 9.14 -2.29
CA TYR A 88 -2.05 10.09 -1.86
C TYR A 88 -0.98 10.30 -2.93
N GLY A 89 -0.47 9.21 -3.53
CA GLY A 89 0.56 9.27 -4.56
C GLY A 89 0.06 9.66 -5.96
N GLY A 90 -1.25 9.87 -6.14
CA GLY A 90 -1.84 10.24 -7.45
C GLY A 90 -1.83 9.11 -8.47
N HIS A 91 -1.67 7.86 -8.03
CA HIS A 91 -1.59 6.68 -8.89
C HIS A 91 -2.98 6.26 -9.38
N SER A 92 -3.58 7.10 -10.22
CA SER A 92 -4.97 6.98 -10.69
C SER A 92 -5.28 5.61 -11.31
N GLU A 93 -4.33 5.02 -12.05
CA GLU A 93 -4.50 3.69 -12.61
C GLU A 93 -4.58 2.57 -11.55
N ILE A 94 -3.88 2.74 -10.43
CA ILE A 94 -3.91 1.80 -9.31
C ILE A 94 -5.19 2.00 -8.51
N VAL A 95 -5.61 3.24 -8.29
CA VAL A 95 -6.89 3.56 -7.66
C VAL A 95 -8.03 2.94 -8.47
N TYR A 96 -8.05 3.13 -9.78
CA TYR A 96 -9.02 2.48 -10.68
C TYR A 96 -8.99 0.95 -10.53
N LEU A 97 -7.80 0.33 -10.59
CA LEU A 97 -7.66 -1.12 -10.45
C LEU A 97 -8.18 -1.63 -9.10
N LEU A 98 -7.89 -0.94 -8.01
CA LEU A 98 -8.35 -1.32 -6.67
C LEU A 98 -9.88 -1.20 -6.56
N LEU A 99 -10.47 -0.12 -7.09
CA LEU A 99 -11.93 0.06 -7.12
C LEU A 99 -12.62 -1.00 -7.99
N GLU A 100 -12.07 -1.30 -9.17
CA GLU A 100 -12.58 -2.36 -10.07
C GLU A 100 -12.60 -3.73 -9.38
N ARG A 101 -11.66 -3.98 -8.46
CA ARG A 101 -11.53 -5.22 -7.69
C ARG A 101 -12.30 -5.21 -6.37
N GLY A 102 -13.09 -4.16 -6.11
CA GLY A 102 -13.98 -4.07 -4.95
C GLY A 102 -13.31 -3.53 -3.69
N ALA A 103 -12.28 -2.69 -3.81
CA ALA A 103 -11.73 -1.97 -2.67
C ALA A 103 -12.81 -1.08 -2.04
N ASP A 104 -12.83 -1.03 -0.71
CA ASP A 104 -13.75 -0.16 0.03
C ASP A 104 -13.30 1.30 -0.10
N VAL A 105 -14.02 2.05 -0.94
CA VAL A 105 -13.80 3.49 -1.18
C VAL A 105 -13.92 4.34 0.09
N ASN A 106 -14.76 3.88 1.04
CA ASN A 106 -15.06 4.58 2.28
C ASN A 106 -14.21 4.07 3.44
N ALA A 107 -13.26 3.17 3.19
CA ALA A 107 -12.41 2.59 4.22
C ALA A 107 -11.72 3.70 5.01
N GLN A 108 -12.05 3.74 6.31
CA GLN A 108 -11.55 4.77 7.21
C GLN A 108 -10.24 4.34 7.87
N GLY A 109 -9.36 5.30 8.09
CA GLY A 109 -8.13 5.14 8.84
C GLY A 109 -7.02 6.04 8.32
N GLY A 110 -5.86 5.99 8.99
CA GLY A 110 -4.66 6.66 8.54
C GLY A 110 -4.72 8.18 8.70
N GLU A 111 -3.68 8.85 8.21
CA GLU A 111 -3.50 10.30 8.39
C GLU A 111 -4.60 11.15 7.71
N TYR A 112 -5.18 10.68 6.60
CA TYR A 112 -6.13 11.45 5.79
C TYR A 112 -7.58 10.99 5.91
N ALA A 113 -7.87 10.14 6.91
CA ALA A 113 -9.15 9.51 7.20
C ALA A 113 -9.70 8.58 6.10
N ASN A 114 -9.64 8.93 4.80
CA ASN A 114 -10.09 8.10 3.69
C ASN A 114 -9.34 8.44 2.38
N ALA A 115 -9.63 7.69 1.31
CA ALA A 115 -8.96 7.84 0.02
C ALA A 115 -9.23 9.20 -0.63
N LEU A 116 -10.43 9.74 -0.46
CA LEU A 116 -10.81 11.06 -0.97
C LEU A 116 -10.03 12.19 -0.26
N GLY A 117 -9.88 12.09 1.06
CA GLY A 117 -9.09 13.02 1.87
C GLY A 117 -7.61 13.00 1.46
N ALA A 118 -7.08 11.81 1.20
CA ALA A 118 -5.70 11.65 0.72
C ALA A 118 -5.48 12.32 -0.65
N ALA A 119 -6.37 12.08 -1.62
CA ALA A 119 -6.29 12.72 -2.94
C ALA A 119 -6.54 14.24 -2.89
N SER A 120 -7.40 14.69 -1.96
CA SER A 120 -7.69 16.12 -1.78
C SER A 120 -6.50 16.86 -1.19
N ALA A 121 -5.78 16.24 -0.23
CA ALA A 121 -4.61 16.83 0.40
C ALA A 121 -3.45 17.06 -0.58
N THR A 122 -3.32 16.19 -1.59
CA THR A 122 -2.25 16.28 -2.60
C THR A 122 -2.69 16.92 -3.92
N GLY A 123 -3.98 17.20 -4.09
CA GLY A 123 -4.52 17.90 -5.26
C GLY A 123 -4.57 17.06 -6.54
N HIS A 124 -4.62 15.74 -6.42
CA HIS A 124 -4.62 14.85 -7.58
C HIS A 124 -6.03 14.69 -8.17
N ARG A 125 -6.34 15.56 -9.13
CA ARG A 125 -7.68 15.73 -9.71
C ARG A 125 -8.23 14.49 -10.39
N GLU A 126 -7.40 13.74 -11.11
CA GLU A 126 -7.82 12.49 -11.77
C GLU A 126 -8.27 11.43 -10.75
N THR A 127 -7.55 11.31 -9.64
CA THR A 127 -7.95 10.43 -8.52
C THR A 127 -9.19 10.92 -7.79
N LEU A 128 -9.40 12.23 -7.68
CA LEU A 128 -10.63 12.79 -7.10
C LEU A 128 -11.84 12.46 -7.97
N GLU A 129 -11.70 12.59 -9.30
CA GLU A 129 -12.76 12.22 -10.25
C GLU A 129 -13.12 10.73 -10.19
N LEU A 130 -12.14 9.86 -9.84
CA LEU A 130 -12.38 8.42 -9.66
C LEU A 130 -13.05 8.04 -8.34
N LEU A 131 -12.91 8.88 -7.31
CA LEU A 131 -13.38 8.60 -5.94
C LEU A 131 -14.69 9.31 -5.59
N ASN A 132 -15.22 10.11 -6.51
CA ASN A 132 -16.46 10.89 -6.38
C ASN A 132 -17.64 10.19 -7.07
#